data_AF-A0A929UA23-F1
#
_entry.id   AF-A0A929UA23-F1
#
_cell.length_a   1.000
_cell.length_b   1.000
_cell.length_c   1.000
_cell.angle_alpha   90.00
_cell.angle_beta   90.00
_cell.angle_gamma   90.00
#
_symmetry.space_group_name_H-M   'P 1'
#
loop_
_entity.id
_entity.type
_entity.pdbx_description
1 polymer ?
#
loop_
_entity_poly.entity_id
_entity_poly.type
_entity_poly.pdbx_seq_one_letter_code
_entity_poly.pdbx_strand_id
1 'polypeptide(L)'
;MIGGAMRKDGLRGAVKGIAVILTIVMFLLMFLPMWNVLVVSTQKALDAGRSGMKLWWHSFSLEGYAYVFRVTKMGRPLCNSLFVTLTGTVFRKKVIFDESAFLASTDFSAADFSGRIPGFTECI
;
A
#
# COMPACT_ATOMS: atom_id res chain seq x y z
N MET A 1 -0.28 -48.61 14.15
CA MET A 1 0.32 -47.48 13.41
C MET A 1 -0.66 -46.31 13.24
N ILE A 2 -1.24 -45.78 14.33
CA ILE A 2 -2.26 -44.69 14.29
C ILE A 2 -1.85 -43.47 15.16
N GLY A 3 -0.68 -43.51 15.81
CA GLY A 3 -0.22 -42.41 16.67
C GLY A 3 0.45 -41.23 15.94
N GLY A 4 0.82 -41.39 14.67
CA GLY A 4 1.58 -40.37 13.92
C GLY A 4 0.74 -39.30 13.22
N ALA A 5 -0.49 -39.63 12.81
CA ALA A 5 -1.33 -38.73 12.02
C ALA A 5 -1.98 -37.63 12.89
N MET A 6 -2.52 -37.99 14.05
CA MET A 6 -3.23 -37.06 14.95
C MET A 6 -2.34 -35.93 15.53
N ARG A 7 -1.01 -36.13 15.65
CA ARG A 7 -0.09 -35.11 16.16
C ARG A 7 0.26 -34.05 15.11
N LYS A 8 0.15 -34.38 13.82
CA LYS A 8 0.49 -33.50 12.69
C LYS A 8 -0.58 -32.43 12.49
N ASP A 9 -1.85 -32.75 12.74
CA ASP A 9 -2.98 -31.83 12.58
C ASP A 9 -3.04 -30.78 13.71
N GLY A 10 -2.76 -31.18 14.96
CA GLY A 10 -2.64 -30.26 16.08
C GLY A 10 -1.45 -29.30 15.94
N LEU A 11 -0.30 -29.79 15.47
CA LEU A 11 0.87 -28.95 15.20
C LEU A 11 0.59 -27.94 14.08
N ARG A 12 -0.12 -28.35 13.02
CA ARG A 12 -0.50 -27.48 11.91
C ARG A 12 -1.53 -26.43 12.33
N GLY A 13 -2.45 -26.75 13.24
CA GLY A 13 -3.35 -25.79 13.86
C GLY A 13 -2.62 -24.75 14.73
N ALA A 14 -1.71 -25.21 15.59
CA ALA A 14 -0.89 -24.34 16.44
C ALA A 14 0.01 -23.40 15.63
N VAL A 15 0.66 -23.91 14.57
CA VAL A 15 1.48 -23.09 13.66
C VAL A 15 0.63 -22.03 12.95
N LYS A 16 -0.59 -22.36 12.51
CA LYS A 16 -1.49 -21.38 11.91
C LYS A 16 -1.94 -20.31 12.91
N GLY A 17 -2.24 -20.70 14.16
CA GLY A 17 -2.55 -19.75 15.23
C GLY A 17 -1.39 -18.79 15.51
N ILE A 18 -0.18 -19.31 15.63
CA ILE A 18 1.04 -18.52 15.81
C ILE A 18 1.31 -17.60 14.63
N ALA A 19 1.13 -18.06 13.39
CA ALA A 19 1.30 -17.25 12.19
C ALA A 19 0.31 -16.08 12.15
N VAL A 20 -0.95 -16.30 12.52
CA VAL A 20 -1.98 -15.25 12.59
C VAL A 20 -1.64 -14.24 13.69
N ILE A 21 -1.24 -14.71 14.88
CA ILE A 21 -0.84 -13.83 15.99
C ILE A 21 0.37 -12.98 15.60
N LEU A 22 1.41 -13.57 15.00
CA LEU A 22 2.57 -12.84 14.51
C LEU A 22 2.20 -11.80 13.44
N THR A 23 1.26 -12.14 12.54
CA THR A 23 0.77 -11.21 11.52
C THR A 23 0.04 -10.03 12.17
N ILE A 24 -0.81 -10.27 13.17
CA ILE A 24 -1.51 -9.22 13.92
C ILE A 24 -0.51 -8.33 14.68
N VAL A 25 0.51 -8.92 15.29
CA VAL A 25 1.56 -8.17 16.00
C VAL A 25 2.34 -7.28 15.04
N MET A 26 2.77 -7.79 13.87
CA MET A 26 3.44 -6.97 12.86
C MET A 26 2.54 -5.84 12.35
N PHE A 27 1.27 -6.12 12.14
CA PHE A 27 0.30 -5.10 11.74
C PHE A 27 0.18 -4.00 12.80
N LEU A 28 0.08 -4.36 14.09
CA LEU A 28 0.04 -3.39 15.18
C LEU A 28 1.32 -2.56 15.27
N LEU A 29 2.50 -3.18 15.09
CA LEU A 29 3.79 -2.46 15.13
C LEU A 29 3.90 -1.40 14.02
N MET A 30 3.36 -1.67 12.83
CA MET A 30 3.28 -0.68 11.74
C MET A 30 2.17 0.35 11.95
N PHE A 31 1.08 -0.04 12.59
CA PHE A 31 -0.03 0.87 12.90
C PHE A 31 0.33 1.86 14.02
N LEU A 32 1.17 1.45 14.97
CA LEU A 32 1.58 2.25 16.13
C LEU A 32 2.24 3.60 15.77
N PRO A 33 3.20 3.70 14.83
CA PRO A 33 3.74 4.99 14.42
C PRO A 33 2.69 5.84 13.68
N MET A 34 1.80 5.24 12.87
CA MET A 34 0.70 5.99 12.24
C MET A 34 -0.26 6.57 13.26
N TRP A 35 -0.66 5.77 14.26
CA TRP A 35 -1.52 6.23 15.35
C TRP A 35 -0.85 7.37 16.15
N ASN A 36 0.45 7.24 16.44
CA ASN A 36 1.20 8.28 17.13
C ASN A 36 1.24 9.60 16.34
N VAL A 37 1.45 9.55 15.02
CA VAL A 37 1.41 10.76 14.16
C VAL A 37 0.02 11.40 14.15
N LEU A 38 -1.07 10.61 14.17
CA LEU A 38 -2.44 11.13 14.25
C LEU A 38 -2.74 11.85 15.56
N VAL A 39 -2.23 11.34 16.69
CA VAL A 39 -2.42 11.96 18.01
C VAL A 39 -1.58 13.24 18.15
N VAL A 40 -0.42 13.29 17.51
CA VAL A 40 0.46 14.47 17.53
C VAL A 40 -0.06 15.58 16.61
N SER A 41 -0.61 15.25 15.44
CA SER A 41 -1.11 16.27 14.49
C SER A 41 -2.29 17.08 15.01
N THR A 42 -2.97 16.58 16.04
CA THR A 42 -4.22 17.11 16.59
C THR A 42 -4.06 17.80 17.95
N GLN A 43 -2.81 18.02 18.36
CA GLN A 43 -2.43 18.76 19.57
C GLN A 43 -1.98 20.20 19.22
N LYS A 44 -2.01 21.10 20.21
CA LYS A 44 -1.51 22.49 20.05
C LYS A 44 0.00 22.50 19.81
N ALA A 45 0.47 23.39 18.94
CA ALA A 45 1.88 23.52 18.56
C ALA A 45 2.84 23.75 19.76
N LEU A 46 2.36 24.34 20.85
CA LEU A 46 3.15 24.59 22.07
C LEU A 46 3.34 23.34 22.96
N ASP A 47 2.43 22.36 22.89
CA ASP A 47 2.53 21.09 23.62
C ASP A 47 3.25 19.99 22.81
N ALA A 48 3.37 20.17 21.49
CA ALA A 48 4.09 19.25 20.60
C ALA A 48 5.63 19.30 20.76
N GLY A 49 6.15 20.36 21.41
CA GLY A 49 7.58 20.50 21.71
C GLY A 49 8.08 19.68 22.91
N ARG A 50 7.17 19.16 23.75
CA ARG A 50 7.54 18.24 24.84
C ARG A 50 7.57 16.81 24.30
N SER A 51 8.75 16.42 23.85
CA SER A 51 9.13 15.08 23.40
C SER A 51 8.76 13.99 24.42
N GLY A 52 7.58 13.40 24.25
CA GLY A 52 7.13 12.22 24.99
C GLY A 52 6.10 11.49 24.15
N MET A 53 6.32 10.19 23.90
CA MET A 53 5.38 9.33 23.16
C MET A 53 4.00 9.38 23.82
N LYS A 54 3.05 10.10 23.21
CA LYS A 54 1.74 10.40 23.78
C LYS A 54 0.71 9.48 23.14
N LEU A 55 0.54 8.28 23.71
CA LEU A 55 -0.41 7.27 23.24
C LEU A 55 -1.90 7.66 23.43
N TRP A 56 -2.18 8.75 24.17
CA TRP A 56 -3.53 9.24 24.44
C TRP A 56 -3.61 10.77 24.42
N TRP A 57 -4.79 11.30 24.07
CA TRP A 57 -5.07 12.73 23.95
C TRP A 57 -5.26 13.36 25.32
N HIS A 58 -4.55 14.46 25.61
CA HIS A 58 -4.74 15.22 26.86
C HIS A 58 -5.60 16.47 26.67
N SER A 59 -5.51 17.12 25.50
CA SER A 59 -6.32 18.29 25.11
C SER A 59 -6.55 18.25 23.60
N PHE A 60 -7.80 18.05 23.18
CA PHE A 60 -8.18 18.05 21.77
C PHE A 60 -8.16 19.49 21.23
N SER A 61 -7.34 19.78 20.22
CA SER A 61 -7.29 21.13 19.65
C SER A 61 -6.91 21.13 18.16
N LEU A 62 -7.84 21.54 17.31
CA LEU A 62 -7.68 21.68 15.85
C LEU A 62 -6.91 22.96 15.45
N GLU A 63 -6.37 23.69 16.41
CA GLU A 63 -5.68 24.96 16.22
C GLU A 63 -4.34 24.77 15.50
N GLY A 64 -3.69 23.60 15.66
CA GLY A 64 -2.48 23.21 14.92
C GLY A 64 -2.73 23.08 13.41
N TYR A 65 -3.84 22.47 13.00
CA TYR A 65 -4.22 22.38 11.58
C TYR A 65 -4.50 23.76 10.99
N ALA A 66 -5.27 24.60 11.69
CA ALA A 66 -5.55 25.97 11.26
C ALA A 66 -4.26 26.81 11.12
N TYR A 67 -3.29 26.63 12.03
CA TYR A 67 -1.98 27.28 11.95
C TYR A 67 -1.17 26.84 10.72
N VAL A 68 -1.11 25.52 10.43
CA VAL A 68 -0.41 24.97 9.25
C VAL A 68 -0.99 25.50 7.93
N PHE A 69 -2.32 25.62 7.84
CA PHE A 69 -2.95 26.19 6.65
C PHE A 69 -2.77 27.71 6.53
N ARG A 70 -2.65 28.43 7.65
CA ARG A 70 -2.54 29.90 7.67
C ARG A 70 -1.11 30.42 7.52
N VAL A 71 -0.13 29.81 8.17
CA VAL A 71 1.27 30.30 8.23
C VAL A 71 2.11 29.80 7.06
N THR A 72 1.92 28.54 6.67
CA THR A 72 2.82 27.88 5.70
C THR A 72 2.36 28.00 4.24
N LYS A 73 1.23 28.68 3.95
CA LYS A 73 0.60 28.79 2.60
C LYS A 73 0.63 27.46 1.81
N MET A 74 0.52 26.33 2.52
CA MET A 74 0.70 24.98 1.99
C MET A 74 -0.38 24.57 0.97
N GLY A 75 -1.45 25.34 0.83
CA GLY A 75 -2.46 25.10 -0.20
C GLY A 75 -1.90 25.09 -1.62
N ARG A 76 -0.92 25.96 -1.94
CA ARG A 76 -0.29 25.98 -3.28
C ARG A 76 0.52 24.72 -3.58
N PRO A 77 1.48 24.29 -2.74
CA PRO A 77 2.24 23.06 -2.99
C PRO A 77 1.39 21.78 -2.91
N LEU A 78 0.34 21.75 -2.08
CA LEU A 78 -0.61 20.63 -2.04
C LEU A 78 -1.38 20.52 -3.37
N CYS A 79 -1.95 21.61 -3.86
CA CYS A 79 -2.63 21.60 -5.16
C CYS A 79 -1.68 21.27 -6.31
N ASN A 80 -0.44 21.77 -6.28
CA ASN A 80 0.56 21.46 -7.31
C ASN A 80 0.92 19.96 -7.35
N SER A 81 1.17 19.36 -6.17
CA SER A 81 1.49 17.92 -6.06
C SER A 81 0.31 17.01 -6.45
N LEU A 82 -0.92 17.39 -6.09
CA LEU A 82 -2.12 16.69 -6.52
C LEU A 82 -2.33 16.80 -8.02
N PHE A 83 -2.16 18.00 -8.60
CA PHE A 83 -2.33 18.24 -10.03
C PHE A 83 -1.32 17.43 -10.86
N VAL A 84 -0.04 17.43 -10.48
CA VAL A 84 0.99 16.66 -11.20
C VAL A 84 0.78 15.15 -11.06
N THR A 85 0.30 14.67 -9.91
CA THR A 85 0.04 13.24 -9.69
C THR A 85 -1.16 12.76 -10.49
N LEU A 86 -2.27 13.51 -10.49
CA LEU A 86 -3.46 13.18 -11.26
C LEU A 86 -3.16 13.21 -12.77
N THR A 87 -2.58 14.30 -13.26
CA THR A 87 -2.24 14.46 -14.68
C THR A 87 -1.22 13.41 -15.12
N GLY A 88 -0.18 13.17 -14.32
CA GLY A 88 0.83 12.14 -14.59
C GLY A 88 0.27 10.72 -14.60
N THR A 89 -0.73 10.43 -13.75
CA THR A 89 -1.37 9.10 -13.70
C THR A 89 -2.30 8.88 -14.88
N VAL A 90 -3.08 9.90 -15.28
CA VAL A 90 -3.94 9.84 -16.46
C VAL A 90 -3.10 9.67 -17.72
N PHE A 91 -2.03 10.45 -17.87
CA PHE A 91 -1.13 10.35 -19.02
C PHE A 91 -0.43 8.99 -19.07
N ARG A 92 0.16 8.53 -17.95
CA ARG A 92 0.78 7.20 -17.89
C ARG A 92 -0.20 6.09 -18.22
N LYS A 93 -1.40 6.10 -17.64
CA LYS A 93 -2.40 5.06 -17.93
C LYS A 93 -2.77 5.04 -19.40
N LYS A 94 -2.91 6.20 -20.05
CA LYS A 94 -3.23 6.27 -21.48
C LYS A 94 -2.11 5.70 -22.34
N VAL A 95 -0.87 6.15 -22.12
CA VAL A 95 0.29 5.71 -22.90
C VAL A 95 0.56 4.22 -22.70
N ILE A 96 0.61 3.76 -21.45
CA ILE A 96 0.90 2.35 -21.15
C ILE A 96 -0.25 1.45 -21.60
N PHE A 97 -1.51 1.89 -21.49
CA PHE A 97 -2.65 1.08 -21.94
C PHE A 97 -2.64 0.91 -23.45
N ASP A 98 -2.37 1.98 -24.21
CA ASP A 98 -2.25 1.93 -25.67
C ASP A 98 -1.10 1.00 -26.11
N GLU A 99 0.08 1.15 -25.50
CA GLU A 99 1.24 0.29 -25.75
C GLU A 99 0.94 -1.17 -25.40
N SER A 100 0.33 -1.43 -24.24
CA SER A 100 -0.02 -2.79 -23.81
C SER A 100 -1.12 -3.43 -24.67
N ALA A 101 -2.06 -2.64 -25.18
CA ALA A 101 -3.11 -3.13 -26.09
C ALA A 101 -2.54 -3.43 -27.48
N PHE A 102 -1.61 -2.61 -27.95
CA PHE A 102 -0.88 -2.85 -29.20
C PHE A 102 -0.05 -4.15 -29.10
N LEU A 103 0.75 -4.32 -28.05
CA LEU A 103 1.52 -5.54 -27.81
C LEU A 103 0.63 -6.79 -27.74
N ALA A 104 -0.50 -6.72 -27.05
CA ALA A 104 -1.46 -7.83 -26.97
C ALA A 104 -2.05 -8.19 -28.35
N SER A 105 -2.30 -7.21 -29.22
CA SER A 105 -2.78 -7.45 -30.58
C SER A 105 -1.71 -8.08 -31.49
N THR A 106 -0.44 -7.69 -31.33
CA THR A 106 0.68 -8.29 -32.08
C THR A 106 0.97 -9.71 -31.61
N ASP A 107 0.90 -9.99 -30.30
CA ASP A 107 1.09 -11.33 -29.75
C ASP A 107 -0.03 -12.29 -30.18
N PHE A 108 -1.28 -11.82 -30.19
CA PHE A 108 -2.42 -12.62 -30.67
C PHE A 108 -2.31 -12.93 -32.17
N SER A 109 -1.87 -11.95 -32.97
CA SER A 109 -1.62 -12.13 -34.41
C SER A 109 -0.46 -13.11 -34.68
N ALA A 110 0.63 -13.03 -33.91
CA ALA A 110 1.74 -13.97 -34.00
C ALA A 110 1.34 -15.40 -33.59
N ALA A 111 0.48 -15.56 -32.59
CA ALA A 111 -0.04 -16.86 -32.16
C ALA A 111 -0.95 -17.52 -33.21
N ASP A 112 -1.85 -16.78 -33.88
CA ASP A 112 -2.69 -17.33 -34.96
C ASP A 112 -1.85 -17.73 -36.18
N PHE A 113 -0.78 -16.98 -36.50
CA PHE A 113 0.16 -17.35 -37.57
C PHE A 113 0.95 -18.62 -37.26
N SER A 114 1.46 -18.77 -36.02
CA SER A 114 2.18 -19.97 -35.60
C SER A 114 1.30 -21.23 -35.66
N GLY A 115 0.01 -21.13 -35.30
CA GLY A 115 -0.95 -22.23 -35.39
C GLY A 115 -1.40 -22.61 -36.81
N ARG A 116 -1.17 -21.75 -37.82
CA ARG A 116 -1.60 -21.98 -39.22
C ARG A 116 -0.50 -22.51 -40.15
N ILE A 117 0.76 -22.50 -39.73
CA ILE A 117 1.87 -23.12 -40.48
C ILE A 117 2.09 -24.56 -39.95
N PRO A 118 1.69 -25.62 -40.67
CA PRO A 118 2.00 -26.99 -40.28
C PRO A 118 3.51 -27.22 -40.45
N GLY A 119 4.27 -27.15 -39.36
CA GLY A 119 5.71 -27.49 -39.34
C GLY A 119 6.62 -26.56 -38.53
N PHE A 120 6.14 -25.46 -37.94
CA PHE A 120 6.98 -24.54 -37.15
C PHE A 120 7.08 -24.89 -35.65
N THR A 121 6.50 -26.00 -35.20
CA THR A 121 6.53 -26.41 -33.79
C THR A 121 7.84 -27.09 -33.37
N GLU A 122 8.78 -27.36 -34.29
CA GLU A 122 10.01 -28.11 -33.99
C GLU A 122 11.29 -27.26 -33.80
N CYS A 123 11.24 -25.93 -33.93
CA CYS A 123 12.45 -25.08 -33.84
C CYS A 123 12.43 -24.03 -32.72
N ILE A 124 11.49 -24.08 -31.78
CA ILE A 124 11.50 -23.26 -30.54
C ILE A 124 11.38 -24.14 -29.32
#